data_AF-A0A537TGC5-F1
#
_entry.id   AF-A0A537TGC5-F1
#
_cell.length_a   1.000
_cell.length_b   1.000
_cell.length_c   1.000
_cell.angle_alpha   90.00
_cell.angle_beta   90.00
_cell.angle_gamma   90.00
#
_symmetry.space_group_name_H-M   'P 1'
#
loop_
_entity.id
_entity.type
_entity.pdbx_description
1 polymer ?
#
loop_
_entity_poly.entity_id
_entity_poly.type
_entity_poly.pdbx_seq_one_letter_code
_entity_poly.pdbx_strand_id
1 'polypeptide(L)'
;MAKVWFCYEGPEPTKREANAERPLVELVELLRLTQDKYLGEEVAKVRFNPGNTLGKIAGYKHVVVEVEKTEARAAGWKAGYYYSPLTPEEATKKLGLSYSAR
;
A
#
# COMPACT_ATOMS: atom_id res chain seq x y z
N MET A 1 -8.22 7.88 8.83
CA MET A 1 -7.61 6.54 8.87
C MET A 1 -6.68 6.37 7.67
N ALA A 2 -5.83 5.33 7.68
CA ALA A 2 -4.99 4.97 6.55
C ALA A 2 -5.28 3.52 6.10
N LYS A 3 -5.26 3.29 4.78
CA LYS A 3 -5.63 2.01 4.16
C LYS A 3 -4.40 1.33 3.58
N VAL A 4 -4.27 0.03 3.81
CA VAL A 4 -3.16 -0.80 3.32
C VAL A 4 -3.62 -1.57 2.09
N TRP A 5 -2.83 -1.50 1.03
CA TRP A 5 -3.13 -2.08 -0.28
C TRP A 5 -1.98 -3.00 -0.69
N PHE A 6 -2.33 -4.25 -1.00
CA PHE A 6 -1.40 -5.17 -1.66
C PHE A 6 -1.57 -5.04 -3.16
N CYS A 7 -0.48 -4.71 -3.85
CA CYS A 7 -0.48 -4.41 -5.27
C CYS A 7 0.30 -5.48 -6.05
N TYR A 8 -0.27 -5.86 -7.19
CA TYR A 8 0.41 -6.68 -8.19
C TYR A 8 1.27 -5.81 -9.11
N GLU A 9 2.15 -6.46 -9.85
CA GLU A 9 2.75 -5.85 -11.03
C GLU A 9 1.80 -5.91 -12.23
N GLY A 10 1.87 -4.92 -13.11
CA GLY A 10 1.18 -4.94 -14.40
C GLY A 10 0.61 -3.59 -14.84
N PRO A 11 -0.02 -3.57 -16.03
CA PRO A 11 -0.44 -2.32 -16.69
C PRO A 11 -1.63 -1.61 -16.02
N GLU A 12 -2.35 -2.32 -15.18
CA GLU A 12 -3.55 -1.81 -14.49
C GLU A 12 -3.27 -1.58 -13.00
N PRO A 13 -3.90 -0.60 -12.35
CA PRO A 13 -3.86 -0.47 -10.89
C PRO A 13 -4.65 -1.60 -10.22
N THR A 14 -4.34 -1.89 -8.96
CA THR A 14 -5.15 -2.82 -8.14
C THR A 14 -6.55 -2.25 -7.89
N LYS A 15 -7.60 -3.03 -8.22
CA LYS A 15 -9.00 -2.61 -8.13
C LYS A 15 -9.80 -3.30 -6.99
N ARG A 16 -9.11 -3.83 -5.97
CA ARG A 16 -9.74 -4.56 -4.86
C ARG A 16 -10.00 -3.64 -3.67
N GLU A 17 -10.69 -4.10 -2.64
CA GLU A 17 -10.76 -3.38 -1.36
C GLU A 17 -9.38 -3.40 -0.66
N ALA A 18 -9.18 -2.45 0.26
CA ALA A 18 -7.98 -2.40 1.09
C ALA A 18 -7.85 -3.70 1.92
N ASN A 19 -6.62 -4.18 2.09
CA ASN A 19 -6.31 -5.37 2.88
C ASN A 19 -6.43 -5.12 4.39
N ALA A 20 -6.27 -3.87 4.82
CA ALA A 20 -6.46 -3.44 6.20
C ALA A 20 -6.69 -1.93 6.25
N GLU A 21 -7.27 -1.46 7.36
CA GLU A 21 -7.40 -0.04 7.67
C GLU A 21 -6.99 0.18 9.13
N ARG A 22 -6.07 1.13 9.37
CA ARG A 22 -5.49 1.44 10.70
C ARG A 22 -5.08 2.91 10.80
N PRO A 23 -4.83 3.44 12.01
CA PRO A 23 -4.26 4.78 12.18
C PRO A 23 -2.88 4.89 11.51
N LEU A 24 -2.57 6.05 10.94
CA LEU A 24 -1.30 6.24 10.21
C LEU A 24 -0.09 5.98 11.12
N VAL A 25 -0.16 6.45 12.37
CA VAL A 25 0.92 6.31 13.35
C VAL A 25 1.33 4.85 13.57
N GLU A 26 0.38 3.92 13.61
CA GLU A 26 0.67 2.49 13.73
C GLU A 26 1.36 1.95 12.47
N LEU A 27 0.87 2.36 11.30
CA LEU A 27 1.40 1.89 10.02
C LEU A 27 2.81 2.40 9.74
N VAL A 28 3.20 3.58 10.25
CA VAL A 28 4.56 4.13 10.12
C VAL A 28 5.58 3.14 10.70
N GLU A 29 5.34 2.65 11.91
CA GLU A 29 6.26 1.70 12.56
C GLU A 29 6.15 0.30 11.97
N LEU A 30 4.93 -0.21 11.81
CA LEU A 30 4.71 -1.58 11.34
C LEU A 30 5.23 -1.75 9.91
N LEU A 31 4.84 -0.85 9.01
CA LEU A 31 5.14 -0.96 7.58
C LEU A 31 6.39 -0.18 7.15
N ARG A 32 7.16 0.37 8.10
CA ARG A 32 8.38 1.14 7.84
C ARG A 32 8.13 2.27 6.83
N LEU A 33 7.02 2.99 6.99
CA LEU A 33 6.69 4.10 6.09
C LEU A 33 7.59 5.29 6.39
N THR A 34 8.01 5.96 5.34
CA THR A 34 8.77 7.20 5.43
C THR A 34 8.23 8.20 4.41
N GLN A 35 8.32 9.49 4.73
CA GLN A 35 7.71 10.54 3.89
C GLN A 35 8.36 10.67 2.50
N ASP A 36 9.61 10.22 2.34
CA ASP A 36 10.31 10.20 1.04
C ASP A 36 9.75 9.14 0.06
N LYS A 37 8.95 8.19 0.55
CA LYS A 37 8.31 7.14 -0.28
C LYS A 37 6.94 7.55 -0.82
N TYR A 38 6.68 8.84 -0.90
CA TYR A 38 5.44 9.39 -1.42
C TYR A 38 5.29 9.15 -2.93
N LEU A 39 4.16 8.57 -3.33
CA LEU A 39 3.83 8.19 -4.71
C LEU A 39 2.86 9.19 -5.38
N GLY A 40 2.27 10.12 -4.63
CA GLY A 40 1.28 11.09 -5.14
C GLY A 40 -0.13 10.87 -4.60
N GLU A 41 -1.10 11.69 -5.05
CA GLU A 41 -2.49 11.69 -4.55
C GLU A 41 -3.46 10.83 -5.38
N GLU A 42 -3.09 10.45 -6.60
CA GLU A 42 -4.01 9.78 -7.54
C GLU A 42 -3.83 8.26 -7.57
N VAL A 43 -4.91 7.51 -7.26
CA VAL A 43 -5.01 6.04 -7.32
C VAL A 43 -4.46 5.49 -8.64
N ALA A 44 -4.73 6.18 -9.75
CA ALA A 44 -4.37 5.75 -11.10
C ALA A 44 -2.85 5.63 -11.33
N LYS A 45 -2.04 6.23 -10.44
CA LYS A 45 -0.57 6.25 -10.50
C LYS A 45 0.10 5.10 -9.76
N VAL A 46 -0.64 4.37 -8.93
CA VAL A 46 -0.08 3.19 -8.23
C VAL A 46 -0.11 1.99 -9.18
N ARG A 47 0.81 2.01 -10.15
CA ARG A 47 1.09 0.91 -11.07
C ARG A 47 2.54 0.54 -10.92
N PHE A 48 2.80 -0.74 -10.83
CA PHE A 48 4.16 -1.26 -10.72
C PHE A 48 4.48 -2.05 -11.97
N ASN A 49 5.62 -1.76 -12.58
CA ASN A 49 6.11 -2.45 -13.77
C ASN A 49 5.02 -2.64 -14.87
N PRO A 50 4.50 -1.54 -15.46
CA PRO A 50 3.35 -1.61 -16.37
C PRO A 50 3.60 -2.46 -17.62
N GLY A 51 4.86 -2.74 -17.97
CA GLY A 51 5.23 -3.65 -19.06
C GLY A 51 5.11 -5.14 -18.72
N ASN A 52 4.93 -5.52 -17.45
CA ASN A 52 4.83 -6.91 -17.03
C ASN A 52 3.39 -7.42 -17.07
N THR A 53 2.95 -7.90 -18.22
CA THR A 53 1.59 -8.42 -18.43
C THR A 53 1.27 -9.68 -17.62
N LEU A 54 2.29 -10.47 -17.24
CA LEU A 54 2.15 -11.66 -16.38
C LEU A 54 2.21 -11.32 -14.89
N GLY A 55 2.53 -10.09 -14.51
CA GLY A 55 2.73 -9.65 -13.13
C GLY A 55 1.55 -9.92 -12.20
N LYS A 56 0.31 -9.86 -12.72
CA LYS A 56 -0.93 -10.21 -12.00
C LYS A 56 -1.02 -11.69 -11.62
N ILE A 57 -0.49 -12.57 -12.45
CA ILE A 57 -0.53 -14.03 -12.25
C ILE A 57 0.48 -14.43 -11.16
N ALA A 58 1.55 -13.65 -10.99
CA ALA A 58 2.60 -13.90 -9.99
C ALA A 58 2.23 -13.46 -8.55
N GLY A 59 0.99 -13.03 -8.32
CA GLY A 59 0.46 -12.58 -7.03
C GLY A 59 0.86 -11.15 -6.65
N TYR A 60 0.54 -10.75 -5.41
CA TYR A 60 0.93 -9.43 -4.90
C TYR A 60 2.44 -9.33 -4.68
N LYS A 61 3.00 -8.17 -5.00
CA LYS A 61 4.44 -7.88 -4.90
C LYS A 61 4.76 -6.64 -4.08
N HIS A 62 3.81 -5.70 -3.99
CA HIS A 62 4.04 -4.40 -3.39
C HIS A 62 3.04 -4.10 -2.29
N VAL A 63 3.44 -3.27 -1.33
CA VAL A 63 2.59 -2.78 -0.25
C VAL A 63 2.53 -1.26 -0.35
N VAL A 64 1.32 -0.73 -0.42
CA VAL A 64 1.05 0.70 -0.53
C VAL A 64 0.09 1.12 0.57
N VAL A 65 0.33 2.29 1.14
CA VAL A 65 -0.54 2.87 2.16
C VAL A 65 -1.14 4.15 1.63
N GLU A 66 -2.47 4.18 1.54
CA GLU A 66 -3.24 5.38 1.25
C GLU A 66 -3.52 6.10 2.57
N VAL A 67 -3.11 7.36 2.64
CA VAL A 67 -3.32 8.23 3.78
C VAL A 67 -4.36 9.27 3.43
N GLU A 68 -5.49 9.24 4.12
CA GLU A 68 -6.58 10.18 3.92
C GLU A 68 -6.18 11.59 4.37
N LYS A 69 -6.82 12.61 3.78
CA LYS A 69 -6.45 14.02 3.99
C LYS A 69 -6.52 14.47 5.45
N THR A 70 -7.54 14.03 6.18
CA THR A 70 -7.73 14.36 7.60
C THR A 70 -6.65 13.72 8.47
N GLU A 71 -6.39 12.44 8.26
CA GLU A 71 -5.33 11.68 8.93
C GLU A 71 -3.94 12.28 8.68
N ALA A 72 -3.65 12.55 7.41
CA ALA A 72 -2.39 13.13 6.96
C ALA A 72 -2.14 14.48 7.65
N ARG A 73 -3.15 15.36 7.64
CA ARG A 73 -3.06 16.67 8.30
C ARG A 73 -2.78 16.55 9.79
N ALA A 74 -3.46 15.63 10.48
CA ALA A 74 -3.29 15.44 11.93
C ALA A 74 -1.89 14.95 12.29
N ALA A 75 -1.29 14.11 11.43
CA ALA A 75 0.03 13.53 11.67
C ALA A 75 1.20 14.34 11.06
N GLY A 76 0.93 15.41 10.30
CA GLY A 76 1.96 16.17 9.58
C GLY A 76 2.50 15.48 8.32
N TRP A 77 1.69 14.64 7.68
CA TRP A 77 1.98 13.95 6.43
C TRP A 77 1.22 14.58 5.26
N LYS A 78 1.64 14.28 4.02
CA LYS A 78 0.84 14.59 2.82
C LYS A 78 -0.22 13.52 2.64
N ALA A 79 -1.42 13.92 2.23
CA ALA A 79 -2.46 12.97 1.81
C ALA A 79 -2.00 12.24 0.55
N GLY A 80 -2.43 11.00 0.35
CA GLY A 80 -2.10 10.21 -0.84
C GLY A 80 -1.39 8.91 -0.52
N TYR A 81 -0.63 8.39 -1.48
CA TYR A 81 -0.10 7.03 -1.47
C TYR A 81 1.37 7.02 -1.07
N TYR A 82 1.75 6.06 -0.21
CA TYR A 82 3.12 5.83 0.22
C TYR A 82 3.51 4.38 -0.04
N TYR A 83 4.73 4.18 -0.55
CA TYR A 83 5.29 2.86 -0.71
C TYR A 83 5.85 2.33 0.61
N SER A 84 5.51 1.10 0.98
CA SER A 84 6.19 0.37 2.04
C SER A 84 7.30 -0.51 1.44
N PRO A 85 8.50 -0.55 2.04
CA PRO A 85 9.58 -1.42 1.58
C PRO A 85 9.34 -2.90 1.90
N LEU A 86 8.28 -3.24 2.63
CA LEU A 86 7.95 -4.62 2.98
C LEU A 86 7.28 -5.35 1.82
N THR A 87 7.49 -6.65 1.77
CA THR A 87 6.69 -7.56 0.94
C THR A 87 5.28 -7.73 1.55
N PRO A 88 4.27 -8.12 0.73
CA PRO A 88 2.94 -8.43 1.24
C PRO A 88 2.94 -9.49 2.35
N GLU A 89 3.81 -10.49 2.27
CA GLU A 89 3.92 -11.54 3.30
C GLU A 89 4.41 -10.96 4.65
N GLU A 90 5.45 -10.12 4.63
CA GLU A 90 5.94 -9.45 5.84
C GLU A 90 4.89 -8.49 6.42
N ALA A 91 4.21 -7.73 5.56
CA ALA A 91 3.14 -6.83 5.97
C ALA A 91 1.98 -7.60 6.59
N THR A 92 1.56 -8.73 6.02
CA THR A 92 0.54 -9.63 6.60
C THR A 92 0.92 -10.07 8.00
N LYS A 93 2.15 -10.56 8.21
CA LYS A 93 2.63 -11.00 9.53
C LYS A 93 2.58 -9.87 10.55
N LYS A 94 3.07 -8.67 10.17
CA LYS A 94 3.10 -7.51 11.06
C LYS A 94 1.72 -6.94 11.37
N LEU A 95 0.79 -7.00 10.42
CA LEU A 95 -0.57 -6.55 10.59
C LEU A 95 -1.45 -7.62 11.28
N GLY A 96 -0.94 -8.82 11.54
CA GLY A 96 -1.72 -9.93 12.09
C GLY A 96 -2.88 -10.35 11.18
N LEU A 97 -2.73 -10.19 9.87
CA LEU A 97 -3.73 -10.60 8.90
C LEU A 97 -3.58 -12.10 8.60
N SER A 98 -4.69 -12.78 8.34
CA SER A 98 -4.65 -14.15 7.83
C SER A 98 -4.32 -14.12 6.34
N TYR A 99 -3.19 -14.72 5.93
CA TYR A 99 -2.82 -14.80 4.51
C TYR A 99 -3.81 -15.72 3.77
N SER A 100 -4.76 -15.15 3.02
CA SER A 100 -5.52 -15.89 2.02
C SER A 100 -4.90 -15.61 0.66
N ALA A 101 -4.01 -16.50 0.22
CA ALA A 101 -3.65 -16.57 -1.19
C ALA A 101 -4.91 -16.99 -1.95
N ARG A 102 -5.59 -16.05 -2.60
CA ARG A 102 -6.62 -16.31 -3.61
C ARG A 102 -6.13 -15.81 -4.95
#